data_AF-A0A3D5EWJ2-F1
#
_entry.id   AF-A0A3D5EWJ2-F1
#
_cell.length_a   1.000
_cell.length_b   1.000
_cell.length_c   1.000
_cell.angle_alpha   90.00
_cell.angle_beta   90.00
_cell.angle_gamma   90.00
#
_symmetry.space_group_name_H-M   'P 1'
#
loop_
_entity.id
_entity.type
_entity.pdbx_description
1 polymer ?
#
loop_
_entity_poly.entity_id
_entity_poly.type
_entity_poly.pdbx_seq_one_letter_code
_entity_poly.pdbx_strand_id
1 'polypeptide(L)'
;MAGSERLTHGDLAAEVGRANRPLPRPTRLPLYLALAYLVLIGYASLYPFANWRDLGVAPLEFLGAGWPRYWTVFDLAVNVFVYLPLGFLLTLALGHLPGGRWSAVTAAVLIGSLLSLGLECVQNWLPTRVPSNLDLACNAAGTAIGALLGAWNGKRILRRIARLQQELLAPTAQVELGLVLLGVWLLTQSSPETLLFGSGDLRNVLELTPAVPYAAHSFFVLEAALIGCNTVVIGLFARTLLADRASTHMALFAFFVVALVIRTLAAAVLVAPQEAFAWLTPGAEVGLLIGGVLLTLSLLLPASTRVALAAVALMAGTALVNLTPANPYSEAALAAWKQGHFLNFNGLTRWMASLWPFLALPYLTAVGRRH
;
A
#
# COMPACT_ATOMS: atom_id res chain seq x y z
N MET A 1 56.76 29.43 -12.54
CA MET A 1 56.02 28.74 -13.62
C MET A 1 54.69 28.29 -13.05
N ALA A 2 53.64 29.09 -13.21
CA ALA A 2 52.27 28.71 -12.84
C ALA A 2 51.51 28.45 -14.15
N GLY A 3 51.18 27.20 -14.41
CA GLY A 3 50.41 26.78 -15.58
C GLY A 3 48.94 27.16 -15.40
N SER A 4 48.45 28.05 -16.25
CA SER A 4 47.02 28.31 -16.42
C SER A 4 46.44 27.17 -17.25
N GLU A 5 45.85 26.17 -16.60
CA GLU A 5 44.98 25.20 -17.27
C GLU A 5 43.71 25.92 -17.74
N ARG A 6 43.56 26.06 -19.07
CA ARG A 6 42.33 26.55 -19.67
C ARG A 6 41.28 25.44 -19.59
N LEU A 7 40.28 25.62 -18.72
CA LEU A 7 39.07 24.81 -18.70
C LEU A 7 38.44 24.80 -20.09
N THR A 8 38.14 23.62 -20.62
CA THR A 8 37.55 23.50 -21.95
C THR A 8 36.08 23.92 -21.93
N HIS A 9 35.54 24.33 -23.09
CA HIS A 9 34.12 24.67 -23.22
C HIS A 9 33.18 23.54 -22.75
N GLY A 10 33.63 22.28 -22.83
CA GLY A 10 32.91 21.10 -22.32
C GLY A 10 32.89 21.01 -20.79
N ASP A 11 33.97 21.41 -20.13
CA ASP A 11 34.05 21.44 -18.65
C ASP A 11 33.13 22.52 -18.08
N LEU A 12 33.14 23.71 -18.67
CA LEU A 12 32.23 24.80 -18.31
C LEU A 12 30.76 24.44 -18.55
N ALA A 13 30.43 23.74 -19.64
CA ALA A 13 29.07 23.27 -19.91
C ALA A 13 28.62 22.18 -18.92
N ALA A 14 29.51 21.26 -18.54
CA ALA A 14 29.24 20.24 -17.53
C ALA A 14 29.08 20.85 -16.13
N GLU A 15 29.84 21.90 -15.82
CA GLU A 15 29.78 22.62 -14.55
C GLU A 15 28.51 23.48 -14.44
N VAL A 16 28.12 24.18 -15.52
CA VAL A 16 26.83 24.89 -15.63
C VAL A 16 25.64 23.92 -15.56
N GLY A 17 25.77 22.73 -16.18
CA GLY A 17 24.77 21.67 -16.10
C GLY A 17 24.64 21.03 -14.71
N ARG A 18 25.70 21.06 -13.88
CA ARG A 18 25.65 20.67 -12.46
C ARG A 18 25.10 21.80 -11.58
N ALA A 19 25.43 23.05 -11.88
CA ALA A 19 24.98 24.24 -11.14
C ALA A 19 23.47 24.49 -11.29
N ASN A 20 22.88 24.12 -12.43
CA ASN A 20 21.44 24.27 -12.69
C ASN A 20 20.58 23.06 -12.28
N ARG A 21 21.13 22.05 -11.59
CA ARG A 21 20.28 20.99 -11.02
C ARG A 21 19.49 21.58 -9.84
N PRO A 22 18.14 21.61 -9.90
CA PRO A 22 17.35 22.05 -8.77
C PRO A 22 17.75 21.25 -7.54
N LEU A 23 17.95 21.94 -6.41
CA LEU A 23 18.29 21.32 -5.14
C LEU A 23 17.33 20.15 -4.86
N PRO A 24 17.84 19.00 -4.39
CA PRO A 24 17.00 17.84 -4.09
C PRO A 24 15.86 18.26 -3.17
N ARG A 25 14.61 18.14 -3.64
CA ARG A 25 13.45 18.36 -2.78
C ARG A 25 13.49 17.34 -1.65
N PRO A 26 13.23 17.74 -0.40
CA PRO A 26 13.09 16.78 0.69
C PRO A 26 11.93 15.82 0.37
N THR A 27 12.22 14.52 0.49
CA THR A 27 11.25 13.43 0.27
C THR A 27 10.09 13.56 1.26
N ARG A 28 8.85 13.49 0.75
CA ARG A 28 7.61 13.41 1.54
C ARG A 28 7.13 11.98 1.73
N LEU A 29 7.84 11.00 1.15
CA LEU A 29 7.50 9.58 1.29
C LEU A 29 7.30 9.13 2.75
N PRO A 30 8.13 9.51 3.73
CA PRO A 30 7.90 9.11 5.12
C PRO A 30 6.58 9.62 5.68
N LEU A 31 6.15 10.83 5.28
CA LEU A 31 4.86 11.39 5.68
C LEU A 31 3.72 10.59 5.06
N TYR A 32 3.75 10.32 3.75
CA TYR A 32 2.69 9.55 3.10
C TYR A 32 2.61 8.12 3.63
N LEU A 33 3.75 7.49 3.92
CA LEU A 33 3.78 6.18 4.57
C LEU A 33 3.26 6.25 6.01
N ALA A 34 3.62 7.26 6.79
CA ALA A 34 3.08 7.44 8.14
C ALA A 34 1.56 7.59 8.11
N LEU A 35 1.01 8.41 7.22
CA LEU A 35 -0.43 8.59 7.06
C LEU A 35 -1.14 7.29 6.64
N ALA A 36 -0.59 6.56 5.66
CA ALA A 36 -1.12 5.26 5.27
C ALA A 36 -1.08 4.25 6.44
N TYR A 37 -0.01 4.26 7.22
CA TYR A 37 0.16 3.37 8.37
C TYR A 37 -0.73 3.74 9.56
N LEU A 38 -1.05 5.03 9.75
CA LEU A 38 -2.06 5.48 10.71
C LEU A 38 -3.45 4.93 10.36
N VAL A 39 -3.83 5.01 9.09
CA VAL A 39 -5.09 4.43 8.60
C VAL A 39 -5.11 2.92 8.82
N LEU A 40 -3.98 2.25 8.54
CA LEU A 40 -3.82 0.81 8.76
C LEU A 40 -4.04 0.42 10.23
N ILE A 41 -3.36 1.09 11.17
CA ILE A 41 -3.50 0.83 12.62
C ILE A 41 -4.95 1.09 13.07
N GLY A 42 -5.53 2.22 12.66
CA GLY A 42 -6.92 2.55 13.00
C GLY A 42 -7.90 1.49 12.50
N TYR A 43 -7.73 1.04 11.26
CA TYR A 43 -8.55 -0.04 10.70
C TYR A 43 -8.41 -1.33 11.50
N ALA A 44 -7.18 -1.81 11.71
CA ALA A 44 -6.91 -3.09 12.37
C ALA A 44 -7.42 -3.10 13.83
N SER A 45 -7.41 -1.94 14.50
CA SER A 45 -7.84 -1.79 15.89
C SER A 45 -9.37 -1.76 16.04
N LEU A 46 -10.09 -1.26 15.02
CA LEU A 46 -11.54 -1.07 15.06
C LEU A 46 -12.34 -2.13 14.27
N TYR A 47 -11.67 -2.94 13.45
CA TYR A 47 -12.28 -4.08 12.79
C TYR A 47 -12.91 -5.05 13.80
N PRO A 48 -14.12 -5.58 13.57
CA PRO A 48 -14.90 -5.58 12.31
C PRO A 48 -15.84 -4.40 12.08
N PHE A 49 -15.80 -3.33 12.88
CA PHE A 49 -16.74 -2.21 12.80
C PHE A 49 -18.22 -2.63 12.97
N ALA A 50 -18.49 -3.69 13.72
CA ALA A 50 -19.83 -4.25 13.88
C ALA A 50 -20.23 -4.40 15.35
N ASN A 51 -21.54 -4.43 15.59
CA ASN A 51 -22.15 -4.69 16.91
C ASN A 51 -21.74 -3.68 18.00
N TRP A 52 -21.56 -2.41 17.64
CA TRP A 52 -21.20 -1.36 18.59
C TRP A 52 -22.28 -1.22 19.68
N ARG A 53 -21.87 -1.20 20.96
CA ARG A 53 -22.77 -1.15 22.12
C ARG A 53 -22.16 -0.33 23.23
N ASP A 54 -22.98 0.48 23.88
CA ASP A 54 -22.58 1.16 25.11
C ASP A 54 -22.81 0.24 26.31
N LEU A 55 -21.75 -0.01 27.07
CA LEU A 55 -21.77 -0.84 28.28
C LEU A 55 -21.83 0.00 29.57
N GLY A 56 -21.88 1.34 29.46
CA GLY A 56 -21.93 2.25 30.60
C GLY A 56 -20.58 2.44 31.32
N VAL A 57 -19.48 1.97 30.72
CA VAL A 57 -18.11 2.09 31.24
C VAL A 57 -17.52 3.41 30.75
N ALA A 58 -16.83 4.14 31.64
CA ALA A 58 -16.23 5.41 31.24
C ALA A 58 -15.05 5.16 30.27
N PRO A 59 -14.88 5.94 29.18
CA PRO A 59 -13.89 5.63 28.14
C PRO A 59 -12.43 5.57 28.60
N LEU A 60 -12.10 6.20 29.74
CA LEU A 60 -10.76 6.25 30.33
C LEU A 60 -10.59 5.31 31.53
N GLU A 61 -11.63 4.55 31.91
CA GLU A 61 -11.63 3.71 33.12
C GLU A 61 -10.53 2.64 33.09
N PHE A 62 -10.21 2.13 31.90
CA PHE A 62 -9.16 1.13 31.68
C PHE A 62 -7.76 1.60 32.11
N LEU A 63 -7.50 2.93 32.19
CA LEU A 63 -6.19 3.45 32.62
C LEU A 63 -5.87 3.06 34.06
N GLY A 64 -6.87 3.08 34.93
CA GLY A 64 -6.74 2.71 36.35
C GLY A 64 -7.02 1.24 36.63
N ALA A 65 -7.40 0.45 35.62
CA ALA A 65 -7.72 -0.96 35.79
C ALA A 65 -6.48 -1.80 36.11
N GLY A 66 -6.69 -2.90 36.83
CA GLY A 66 -5.66 -3.93 37.00
C GLY A 66 -5.24 -4.53 35.66
N TRP A 67 -4.10 -5.21 35.64
CA TRP A 67 -3.62 -5.87 34.42
C TRP A 67 -4.66 -6.87 33.88
N PRO A 68 -4.77 -7.00 32.54
CA PRO A 68 -5.63 -8.00 31.93
C PRO A 68 -5.36 -9.39 32.51
N ARG A 69 -6.40 -10.17 32.75
CA ARG A 69 -6.26 -11.51 33.34
C ARG A 69 -5.63 -12.52 32.38
N TYR A 70 -5.79 -12.29 31.07
CA TYR A 70 -5.27 -13.14 30.00
C TYR A 70 -4.39 -12.27 29.10
N TRP A 71 -3.07 -12.45 29.20
CA TRP A 71 -2.08 -11.80 28.35
C TRP A 71 -0.97 -12.79 28.03
N THR A 72 -0.39 -12.67 26.83
CA THR A 72 0.81 -13.42 26.48
C THR A 72 1.94 -12.47 26.11
N VAL A 73 3.19 -12.91 26.28
CA VAL A 73 4.36 -12.14 25.82
C VAL A 73 4.29 -11.89 24.31
N PHE A 74 3.67 -12.80 23.56
CA PHE A 74 3.45 -12.64 22.13
C PHE A 74 2.55 -11.43 21.84
N ASP A 75 1.43 -11.27 22.55
CA ASP A 75 0.51 -10.13 22.36
C ASP A 75 1.23 -8.79 22.63
N LEU A 76 2.00 -8.74 23.72
CA LEU A 76 2.79 -7.55 24.08
C LEU A 76 3.83 -7.22 23.01
N ALA A 77 4.54 -8.24 22.53
CA ALA A 77 5.54 -8.08 21.47
C ALA A 77 4.89 -7.58 20.17
N VAL A 78 3.74 -8.13 19.78
CA VAL A 78 2.99 -7.70 18.59
C VAL A 78 2.60 -6.22 18.71
N ASN A 79 2.06 -5.79 19.84
CA ASN A 79 1.71 -4.39 20.08
C ASN A 79 2.92 -3.44 19.91
N VAL A 80 4.07 -3.80 20.47
CA VAL A 80 5.34 -3.07 20.29
C VAL A 80 5.75 -3.05 18.81
N PHE A 81 5.75 -4.19 18.13
CA PHE A 81 6.18 -4.30 16.73
C PHE A 81 5.25 -3.57 15.76
N VAL A 82 3.95 -3.54 16.02
CA VAL A 82 2.95 -2.85 15.18
C VAL A 82 3.18 -1.33 15.25
N TYR A 83 3.46 -0.76 16.42
CA TYR A 83 3.65 0.69 16.56
C TYR A 83 5.08 1.18 16.27
N LEU A 84 6.06 0.29 16.22
CA LEU A 84 7.45 0.65 15.90
C LEU A 84 7.60 1.34 14.53
N PRO A 85 7.06 0.82 13.41
CA PRO A 85 7.12 1.51 12.13
C PRO A 85 6.48 2.89 12.16
N LEU A 86 5.40 3.08 12.93
CA LEU A 86 4.74 4.37 13.07
C LEU A 86 5.68 5.41 13.67
N GLY A 87 6.29 5.10 14.82
CA GLY A 87 7.23 6.01 15.49
C GLY A 87 8.44 6.37 14.61
N PHE A 88 8.95 5.37 13.88
CA PHE A 88 10.04 5.57 12.91
C PHE A 88 9.64 6.54 11.79
N LEU A 89 8.52 6.28 11.11
CA LEU A 89 8.06 7.09 9.99
C LEU A 89 7.68 8.52 10.42
N LEU A 90 7.00 8.68 11.56
CA LEU A 90 6.66 9.99 12.11
C LEU A 90 7.91 10.81 12.44
N THR A 91 8.93 10.20 13.04
CA THR A 91 10.18 10.91 13.36
C THR A 91 10.89 11.40 12.09
N LEU A 92 10.87 10.61 11.02
CA LEU A 92 11.39 11.02 9.72
C LEU A 92 10.58 12.16 9.10
N ALA A 93 9.25 12.05 9.14
CA ALA A 93 8.33 13.04 8.57
C ALA A 93 8.43 14.39 9.30
N LEU A 94 8.58 14.36 10.63
CA LEU A 94 8.61 15.54 11.50
C LEU A 94 10.03 16.06 11.76
N GLY A 95 11.05 15.55 11.06
CA GLY A 95 12.45 15.95 11.24
C GLY A 95 12.74 17.42 10.92
N HIS A 96 11.77 18.15 10.36
CA HIS A 96 11.84 19.58 10.08
C HIS A 96 11.38 20.47 11.25
N LEU A 97 10.89 19.90 12.36
CA LEU A 97 10.42 20.67 13.51
C LEU A 97 11.57 21.46 14.17
N PRO A 98 11.30 22.66 14.72
CA PRO A 98 12.25 23.37 15.57
C PRO A 98 12.63 22.51 16.78
N GLY A 99 13.90 22.53 17.20
CA GLY A 99 14.43 21.61 18.22
C GLY A 99 15.09 20.33 17.68
N GLY A 100 15.08 20.14 16.36
CA GLY A 100 15.84 19.08 15.69
C GLY A 100 15.27 17.68 15.92
N ARG A 101 16.14 16.66 15.98
CA ARG A 101 15.69 15.26 16.04
C ARG A 101 14.89 14.91 17.29
N TRP A 102 15.13 15.60 18.41
CA TRP A 102 14.48 15.26 19.68
C TRP A 102 13.05 15.80 19.75
N SER A 103 12.76 16.97 19.17
CA SER A 103 11.38 17.42 19.05
C SER A 103 10.57 16.53 18.11
N ALA A 104 11.17 16.03 17.03
CA ALA A 104 10.56 15.02 16.17
C ALA A 104 10.26 13.71 16.90
N VAL A 105 11.19 13.21 17.73
CA VAL A 105 10.97 12.02 18.58
C VAL A 105 9.83 12.24 19.55
N THR A 106 9.85 13.35 20.30
CA THR A 106 8.80 13.66 21.27
C THR A 106 7.44 13.76 20.59
N ALA A 107 7.35 14.48 19.46
CA ALA A 107 6.12 14.59 18.69
C ALA A 107 5.64 13.22 18.16
N ALA A 108 6.54 12.39 17.65
CA ALA A 108 6.19 11.04 17.18
C ALA A 108 5.64 10.16 18.31
N VAL A 109 6.27 10.17 19.48
CA VAL A 109 5.80 9.43 20.67
C VAL A 109 4.45 9.95 21.14
N LEU A 110 4.27 11.27 21.23
CA LEU A 110 2.99 11.86 21.62
C LEU A 110 1.87 11.48 20.64
N ILE A 111 2.11 11.60 19.33
CA ILE A 111 1.10 11.25 18.31
C ILE A 111 0.75 9.76 18.39
N GLY A 112 1.74 8.86 18.47
CA GLY A 112 1.48 7.42 18.55
C GLY A 112 0.77 7.01 19.85
N SER A 113 1.15 7.59 20.99
CA SER A 113 0.47 7.35 22.27
C SER A 113 -0.95 7.90 22.29
N LEU A 114 -1.19 9.10 21.75
CA LEU A 114 -2.53 9.68 21.63
C LEU A 114 -3.42 8.88 20.67
N LEU A 115 -2.86 8.38 19.57
CA LEU A 115 -3.56 7.46 18.68
C LEU A 115 -3.98 6.20 19.43
N SER A 116 -3.04 5.55 20.14
CA SER A 116 -3.35 4.34 20.92
C SER A 116 -4.41 4.65 21.97
N LEU A 117 -4.26 5.72 22.75
CA LEU A 117 -5.25 6.12 23.76
C LEU A 117 -6.64 6.32 23.14
N GLY A 118 -6.72 7.03 22.01
CA GLY A 118 -7.97 7.25 21.31
C GLY A 118 -8.61 5.95 20.82
N LEU A 119 -7.81 5.01 20.28
CA LEU A 119 -8.31 3.71 19.82
C LEU A 119 -8.80 2.84 20.99
N GLU A 120 -8.05 2.78 22.09
CA GLU A 120 -8.45 2.09 23.33
C GLU A 120 -9.77 2.68 23.89
N CYS A 121 -9.91 4.01 23.88
CA CYS A 121 -11.16 4.67 24.28
C CYS A 121 -12.33 4.23 23.40
N VAL A 122 -12.15 4.24 22.07
CA VAL A 122 -13.18 3.85 21.10
C VAL A 122 -13.52 2.36 21.20
N GLN A 123 -12.56 1.53 21.61
CA GLN A 123 -12.78 0.09 21.77
C GLN A 123 -13.72 -0.26 22.92
N ASN A 124 -14.03 0.64 23.87
CA ASN A 124 -15.07 0.43 24.89
C ASN A 124 -16.44 0.10 24.28
N TRP A 125 -16.72 0.60 23.08
CA TRP A 125 -17.98 0.35 22.38
C TRP A 125 -17.95 -0.87 21.46
N LEU A 126 -16.81 -1.56 21.34
CA LEU A 126 -16.63 -2.73 20.48
C LEU A 126 -16.62 -4.01 21.32
N PRO A 127 -17.68 -4.87 21.28
CA PRO A 127 -17.77 -6.04 22.15
C PRO A 127 -16.68 -7.10 21.94
N THR A 128 -15.97 -7.05 20.83
CA THR A 128 -14.88 -7.98 20.48
C THR A 128 -13.52 -7.52 21.00
N ARG A 129 -13.45 -6.33 21.62
CA ARG A 129 -12.22 -5.71 22.11
C ARG A 129 -12.36 -5.38 23.59
N VAL A 130 -11.24 -5.44 24.29
CA VAL A 130 -11.14 -5.08 25.70
C VAL A 130 -10.04 -4.04 25.82
N PRO A 131 -10.37 -2.78 26.13
CA PRO A 131 -9.37 -1.75 26.31
C PRO A 131 -8.38 -2.07 27.43
N SER A 132 -7.11 -1.73 27.26
CA SER A 132 -6.02 -2.18 28.13
C SER A 132 -4.94 -1.12 28.31
N ASN A 133 -4.58 -0.85 29.58
CA ASN A 133 -3.46 0.04 29.90
C ASN A 133 -2.11 -0.57 29.52
N LEU A 134 -2.04 -1.90 29.50
CA LEU A 134 -0.86 -2.66 29.09
C LEU A 134 -0.64 -2.54 27.58
N ASP A 135 -1.71 -2.57 26.78
CA ASP A 135 -1.63 -2.39 25.33
C ASP A 135 -1.22 -0.96 24.99
N LEU A 136 -1.81 0.04 25.66
CA LEU A 136 -1.39 1.44 25.57
C LEU A 136 0.11 1.61 25.87
N ALA A 137 0.62 0.97 26.92
CA ALA A 137 2.03 1.04 27.29
C ALA A 137 2.94 0.38 26.24
N CYS A 138 2.56 -0.81 25.73
CA CYS A 138 3.29 -1.51 24.68
C CYS A 138 3.30 -0.72 23.35
N ASN A 139 2.18 -0.14 22.95
CA ASN A 139 2.06 0.68 21.75
C ASN A 139 2.90 1.97 21.86
N ALA A 140 2.88 2.62 23.02
CA ALA A 140 3.73 3.78 23.31
C ALA A 140 5.22 3.40 23.30
N ALA A 141 5.60 2.26 23.88
CA ALA A 141 6.97 1.75 23.87
C ALA A 141 7.45 1.43 22.45
N GLY A 142 6.62 0.76 21.64
CA GLY A 142 6.88 0.51 20.22
C GLY A 142 7.13 1.81 19.46
N THR A 143 6.23 2.78 19.62
CA THR A 143 6.38 4.11 19.01
C THR A 143 7.71 4.77 19.44
N ALA A 144 8.06 4.72 20.73
CA ALA A 144 9.31 5.29 21.23
C ALA A 144 10.55 4.61 20.64
N ILE A 145 10.57 3.28 20.60
CA ILE A 145 11.68 2.51 20.00
C ILE A 145 11.83 2.90 18.51
N GLY A 146 10.73 2.90 17.77
CA GLY A 146 10.72 3.32 16.37
C GLY A 146 11.23 4.73 16.17
N ALA A 147 10.78 5.66 17.01
CA ALA A 147 11.20 7.06 16.96
C ALA A 147 12.70 7.23 17.22
N LEU A 148 13.24 6.53 18.23
CA LEU A 148 14.69 6.54 18.51
C LEU A 148 15.50 5.98 17.34
N LEU A 149 15.05 4.88 16.72
CA LEU A 149 15.68 4.33 15.52
C LEU A 149 15.65 5.32 14.35
N GLY A 150 14.53 6.03 14.19
CA GLY A 150 14.35 7.10 13.20
C GLY A 150 15.32 8.26 13.44
N ALA A 151 15.48 8.70 14.69
CA ALA A 151 16.40 9.76 15.05
C ALA A 151 17.87 9.36 14.88
N TRP A 152 18.22 8.11 15.14
CA TRP A 152 19.58 7.60 15.02
C TRP A 152 19.99 7.43 13.54
N ASN A 153 19.21 6.67 12.76
CA ASN A 153 19.59 6.23 11.41
C ASN A 153 18.88 6.98 10.28
N GLY A 154 17.88 7.79 10.60
CA GLY A 154 16.94 8.33 9.63
C GLY A 154 17.57 9.15 8.51
N LYS A 155 18.51 10.03 8.84
CA LYS A 155 19.22 10.84 7.82
C LYS A 155 19.93 9.98 6.78
N ARG A 156 20.55 8.86 7.19
CA ARG A 156 21.26 7.95 6.29
C ARG A 156 20.27 7.22 5.39
N ILE A 157 19.16 6.76 5.95
CA ILE A 157 18.08 6.06 5.23
C ILE A 157 17.44 7.00 4.21
N LEU A 158 17.04 8.21 4.61
CA LEU A 158 16.44 9.21 3.71
C LEU A 158 17.38 9.57 2.56
N ARG A 159 18.69 9.72 2.80
CA ARG A 159 19.66 9.96 1.72
C ARG A 159 19.79 8.78 0.75
N ARG A 160 19.62 7.54 1.22
CA ARG A 160 19.62 6.35 0.34
C ARG A 160 18.33 6.30 -0.48
N ILE A 161 17.18 6.48 0.16
CA ILE A 161 15.87 6.54 -0.50
C ILE A 161 15.86 7.63 -1.55
N ALA A 162 16.26 8.87 -1.20
CA ALA A 162 16.29 9.99 -2.14
C ALA A 162 17.18 9.72 -3.36
N ARG A 163 18.33 9.04 -3.17
CA ARG A 163 19.19 8.63 -4.30
C ARG A 163 18.51 7.59 -5.19
N LEU A 164 17.94 6.55 -4.61
CA LEU A 164 17.19 5.53 -5.36
C LEU A 164 16.01 6.15 -6.12
N GLN A 165 15.29 7.09 -5.51
CA GLN A 165 14.21 7.81 -6.17
C GLN A 165 14.73 8.64 -7.36
N GLN A 166 15.85 9.37 -7.20
CA GLN A 166 16.46 10.13 -8.30
C GLN A 166 16.97 9.23 -9.44
N GLU A 167 17.39 8.01 -9.13
CA GLU A 167 17.89 7.05 -10.11
C GLU A 167 16.77 6.34 -10.85
N LEU A 168 15.71 5.91 -10.14
CA LEU A 168 14.67 5.03 -10.67
C LEU A 168 13.41 5.77 -11.12
N LEU A 169 13.08 6.90 -10.49
CA LEU A 169 11.75 7.49 -10.59
C LEU A 169 11.73 8.76 -11.44
N ALA A 170 10.58 9.00 -12.06
CA ALA A 170 10.30 10.23 -12.79
C ALA A 170 10.32 11.43 -11.83
N PRO A 171 10.89 12.58 -12.24
CA PRO A 171 11.04 13.77 -11.39
C PRO A 171 9.71 14.56 -11.29
N THR A 172 8.63 13.91 -10.86
CA THR A 172 7.30 14.52 -10.70
C THR A 172 6.98 14.76 -9.22
N ALA A 173 6.15 15.77 -8.94
CA ALA A 173 5.80 16.14 -7.56
C ALA A 173 4.92 15.08 -6.86
N GLN A 174 4.22 14.25 -7.64
CA GLN A 174 3.27 13.26 -7.16
C GLN A 174 3.88 11.85 -7.06
N VAL A 175 5.14 11.64 -7.49
CA VAL A 175 5.71 10.29 -7.63
C VAL A 175 5.67 9.47 -6.36
N GLU A 176 5.87 10.11 -5.20
CA GLU A 176 5.85 9.44 -3.90
C GLU A 176 4.44 9.01 -3.48
N LEU A 177 3.40 9.78 -3.81
CA LEU A 177 2.02 9.36 -3.62
C LEU A 177 1.70 8.16 -4.52
N GLY A 178 2.16 8.21 -5.77
CA GLY A 178 2.02 7.08 -6.70
C GLY A 178 2.74 5.82 -6.21
N LEU A 179 3.91 5.94 -5.59
CA LEU A 179 4.60 4.82 -4.93
C LEU A 179 3.79 4.22 -3.79
N VAL A 180 3.18 5.06 -2.93
CA VAL A 180 2.34 4.57 -1.84
C VAL A 180 1.12 3.85 -2.41
N LEU A 181 0.47 4.39 -3.44
CA LEU A 181 -0.64 3.71 -4.11
C LEU A 181 -0.20 2.39 -4.74
N LEU A 182 0.96 2.33 -5.39
CA LEU A 182 1.50 1.09 -5.95
C LEU A 182 1.81 0.05 -4.86
N GLY A 183 2.35 0.50 -3.72
CA GLY A 183 2.59 -0.35 -2.54
C GLY A 183 1.28 -0.87 -1.93
N VAL A 184 0.27 -0.02 -1.81
CA VAL A 184 -1.09 -0.42 -1.38
C VAL A 184 -1.65 -1.47 -2.33
N TRP A 185 -1.52 -1.30 -3.65
CA TRP A 185 -1.96 -2.31 -4.63
C TRP A 185 -1.18 -3.64 -4.50
N LEU A 186 0.12 -3.61 -4.22
CA LEU A 186 0.88 -4.84 -3.96
C LEU A 186 0.36 -5.58 -2.74
N LEU A 187 -0.05 -4.85 -1.69
CA LEU A 187 -0.66 -5.47 -0.51
C LEU A 187 -2.01 -6.14 -0.85
N THR A 188 -2.78 -5.61 -1.80
CA THR A 188 -4.06 -6.26 -2.19
C THR A 188 -3.86 -7.62 -2.85
N GLN A 189 -2.68 -7.90 -3.40
CA GLN A 189 -2.35 -9.21 -4.00
C GLN A 189 -2.22 -10.32 -2.94
N SER A 190 -2.12 -9.94 -1.66
CA SER A 190 -2.13 -10.89 -0.56
C SER A 190 -3.53 -11.38 -0.18
N SER A 191 -4.60 -10.80 -0.71
CA SER A 191 -5.97 -11.23 -0.42
C SER A 191 -6.37 -12.42 -1.29
N PRO A 192 -6.58 -13.63 -0.75
CA PRO A 192 -6.95 -14.80 -1.56
C PRO A 192 -8.37 -14.70 -2.15
N GLU A 193 -9.20 -13.77 -1.66
CA GLU A 193 -10.58 -13.58 -2.13
C GLU A 193 -10.67 -12.87 -3.49
N THR A 194 -9.66 -12.05 -3.82
CA THR A 194 -9.68 -11.26 -5.04
C THR A 194 -9.21 -12.08 -6.24
N LEU A 195 -9.82 -11.85 -7.40
CA LEU A 195 -9.24 -12.31 -8.67
C LEU A 195 -7.84 -11.72 -8.85
N LEU A 196 -6.96 -12.40 -9.60
CA LEU A 196 -5.62 -11.90 -9.88
C LEU A 196 -5.67 -10.47 -10.43
N PHE A 197 -4.94 -9.54 -9.81
CA PHE A 197 -4.95 -8.10 -10.15
C PHE A 197 -6.32 -7.40 -10.07
N GLY A 198 -7.37 -8.11 -9.64
CA GLY A 198 -8.71 -7.57 -9.48
C GLY A 198 -8.72 -6.50 -8.39
N SER A 199 -9.25 -5.34 -8.74
CA SER A 199 -9.43 -4.21 -7.82
C SER A 199 -10.73 -3.49 -8.16
N GLY A 200 -11.33 -2.81 -7.18
CA GLY A 200 -12.59 -2.10 -7.37
C GLY A 200 -13.84 -2.93 -7.17
N ASP A 201 -13.75 -4.11 -6.56
CA ASP A 201 -14.93 -4.91 -6.23
C ASP A 201 -15.76 -4.23 -5.13
N LEU A 202 -16.91 -3.69 -5.50
CA LEU A 202 -17.86 -3.03 -4.60
C LEU A 202 -19.05 -3.91 -4.26
N ARG A 203 -19.14 -5.15 -4.76
CA ARG A 203 -20.30 -6.02 -4.56
C ARG A 203 -20.60 -6.26 -3.09
N ASN A 204 -19.56 -6.52 -2.30
CA ASN A 204 -19.68 -6.71 -0.85
C ASN A 204 -19.84 -5.40 -0.05
N VAL A 205 -19.49 -4.26 -0.65
CA VAL A 205 -19.53 -2.94 0.02
C VAL A 205 -20.90 -2.28 -0.16
N LEU A 206 -21.49 -2.42 -1.35
CA LEU A 206 -22.76 -1.83 -1.73
C LEU A 206 -23.89 -2.86 -1.89
N GLU A 207 -23.63 -4.11 -1.48
CA GLU A 207 -24.57 -5.24 -1.58
C GLU A 207 -25.12 -5.43 -3.00
N LEU A 208 -24.25 -5.28 -4.01
CA LEU A 208 -24.64 -5.39 -5.43
C LEU A 208 -24.82 -6.85 -5.81
N THR A 209 -25.90 -7.14 -6.52
CA THR A 209 -26.09 -8.44 -7.18
C THR A 209 -25.31 -8.46 -8.49
N PRO A 210 -24.55 -9.53 -8.79
CA PRO A 210 -23.87 -9.67 -10.07
C PRO A 210 -24.89 -9.61 -11.21
N ALA A 211 -24.65 -8.74 -12.19
CA ALA A 211 -25.55 -8.56 -13.33
C ALA A 211 -25.58 -9.78 -14.27
N VAL A 212 -24.51 -10.59 -14.26
CA VAL A 212 -24.35 -11.77 -15.12
C VAL A 212 -24.45 -13.04 -14.26
N PRO A 213 -25.32 -14.01 -14.60
CA PRO A 213 -25.38 -15.28 -13.89
C PRO A 213 -24.09 -16.08 -14.12
N TYR A 214 -23.70 -16.90 -13.15
CA TYR A 214 -22.52 -17.74 -13.29
C TYR A 214 -22.69 -18.77 -14.41
N ALA A 215 -21.79 -18.72 -15.38
CA ALA A 215 -21.61 -19.75 -16.39
C ALA A 215 -20.11 -19.90 -16.65
N ALA A 216 -19.60 -21.13 -16.66
CA ALA A 216 -18.15 -21.39 -16.69
C ALA A 216 -17.43 -20.71 -17.87
N HIS A 217 -18.01 -20.75 -19.06
CA HIS A 217 -17.44 -20.10 -20.23
C HIS A 217 -17.44 -18.57 -20.12
N SER A 218 -18.56 -17.96 -19.71
CA SER A 218 -18.66 -16.52 -19.51
C SER A 218 -17.70 -16.04 -18.42
N PHE A 219 -17.56 -16.80 -17.33
CA PHE A 219 -16.62 -16.49 -16.25
C PHE A 219 -15.17 -16.52 -16.73
N PHE A 220 -14.78 -17.55 -17.49
CA PHE A 220 -13.43 -17.62 -18.09
C PHE A 220 -13.09 -16.38 -18.94
N VAL A 221 -14.02 -15.95 -19.80
CA VAL A 221 -13.81 -14.77 -20.67
C VAL A 221 -13.73 -13.48 -19.84
N LEU A 222 -14.61 -13.33 -18.85
CA LEU A 222 -14.61 -12.16 -17.96
C LEU A 222 -13.36 -12.10 -17.09
N GLU A 223 -12.91 -13.23 -16.54
CA GLU A 223 -11.68 -13.34 -15.76
C GLU A 223 -10.46 -12.96 -16.61
N ALA A 224 -10.34 -13.50 -17.82
CA ALA A 224 -9.25 -13.16 -18.73
C ALA A 224 -9.26 -11.67 -19.13
N ALA A 225 -10.43 -11.11 -19.45
CA ALA A 225 -10.58 -9.70 -19.80
C ALA A 225 -10.23 -8.78 -18.63
N LEU A 226 -10.69 -9.11 -17.42
CA LEU A 226 -10.43 -8.38 -16.19
C LEU A 226 -8.94 -8.37 -15.85
N ILE A 227 -8.29 -9.54 -15.91
CA ILE A 227 -6.86 -9.67 -15.64
C ILE A 227 -6.06 -8.90 -16.69
N GLY A 228 -6.36 -9.09 -17.97
CA GLY A 228 -5.69 -8.37 -19.05
C GLY A 228 -5.83 -6.85 -18.92
N CYS A 229 -7.02 -6.37 -18.59
CA CYS A 229 -7.28 -4.95 -18.36
C CYS A 229 -6.48 -4.42 -17.16
N ASN A 230 -6.52 -5.10 -16.02
CA ASN A 230 -5.81 -4.67 -14.82
C ASN A 230 -4.28 -4.78 -14.96
N THR A 231 -3.76 -5.72 -15.75
CA THR A 231 -2.33 -5.79 -16.13
C THR A 231 -1.92 -4.53 -16.88
N VAL A 232 -2.73 -4.07 -17.86
CA VAL A 232 -2.46 -2.82 -18.58
C VAL A 232 -2.50 -1.62 -17.63
N VAL A 233 -3.54 -1.54 -16.78
CA VAL A 233 -3.70 -0.47 -15.79
C VAL A 233 -2.47 -0.36 -14.90
N ILE A 234 -2.09 -1.44 -14.22
CA ILE A 234 -1.02 -1.39 -13.23
C ILE A 234 0.35 -1.23 -13.89
N GLY A 235 0.55 -1.80 -15.08
CA GLY A 235 1.77 -1.64 -15.85
C GLY A 235 1.97 -0.20 -16.33
N LEU A 236 0.91 0.44 -16.84
CA LEU A 236 0.96 1.85 -17.24
C LEU A 236 1.05 2.78 -16.03
N PHE A 237 0.37 2.48 -14.93
CA PHE A 237 0.50 3.22 -13.67
C PHE A 237 1.93 3.16 -13.13
N ALA A 238 2.54 1.97 -13.04
CA ALA A 238 3.93 1.82 -12.64
C ALA A 238 4.87 2.57 -13.61
N ARG A 239 4.57 2.55 -14.91
CA ARG A 239 5.33 3.28 -15.93
C ARG A 239 5.32 4.80 -15.74
N THR A 240 4.26 5.40 -15.18
CA THR A 240 4.25 6.84 -14.86
C THR A 240 5.20 7.20 -13.72
N LEU A 241 5.58 6.22 -12.89
CA LEU A 241 6.50 6.43 -11.77
C LEU A 241 7.96 6.32 -12.19
N LEU A 242 8.27 5.58 -13.25
CA LEU A 242 9.64 5.29 -13.67
C LEU A 242 10.22 6.39 -14.55
N ALA A 243 11.51 6.69 -14.36
CA ALA A 243 12.26 7.57 -15.25
C ALA A 243 12.43 6.93 -16.65
N ASP A 244 12.48 7.75 -17.70
CA ASP A 244 12.69 7.30 -19.08
C ASP A 244 14.13 6.79 -19.29
N ARG A 245 14.38 5.53 -18.93
CA ARG A 245 15.69 4.86 -19.04
C ARG A 245 15.59 3.48 -19.69
N ALA A 246 16.71 2.98 -20.21
CA ALA A 246 16.79 1.69 -20.89
C ALA A 246 16.29 0.50 -20.05
N SER A 247 16.38 0.56 -18.73
CA SER A 247 15.97 -0.51 -17.80
C SER A 247 14.48 -0.51 -17.43
N THR A 248 13.66 0.37 -18.02
CA THR A 248 12.23 0.51 -17.65
C THR A 248 11.45 -0.79 -17.82
N HIS A 249 11.65 -1.50 -18.93
CA HIS A 249 10.96 -2.77 -19.19
C HIS A 249 11.34 -3.85 -18.16
N MET A 250 12.61 -3.91 -17.77
CA MET A 250 13.09 -4.85 -16.75
C MET A 250 12.53 -4.54 -15.36
N ALA A 251 12.40 -3.25 -15.02
CA ALA A 251 11.77 -2.83 -13.77
C ALA A 251 10.28 -3.20 -13.72
N LEU A 252 9.54 -3.02 -14.82
CA LEU A 252 8.14 -3.45 -14.92
C LEU A 252 8.00 -4.97 -14.82
N PHE A 253 8.87 -5.72 -15.53
CA PHE A 253 8.90 -7.18 -15.44
C PHE A 253 9.16 -7.65 -14.00
N ALA A 254 10.19 -7.11 -13.34
CA ALA A 254 10.50 -7.43 -11.95
C ALA A 254 9.35 -7.09 -11.00
N PHE A 255 8.65 -5.96 -11.23
CA PHE A 255 7.46 -5.59 -10.46
C PHE A 255 6.35 -6.63 -10.58
N PHE A 256 6.02 -7.09 -11.80
CA PHE A 256 5.01 -8.14 -11.98
C PHE A 256 5.43 -9.47 -11.35
N VAL A 257 6.71 -9.86 -11.47
CA VAL A 257 7.24 -11.05 -10.79
C VAL A 257 7.03 -10.96 -9.28
N VAL A 258 7.37 -9.82 -8.67
CA VAL A 258 7.14 -9.60 -7.24
C VAL A 258 5.65 -9.71 -6.89
N ALA A 259 4.76 -9.11 -7.69
CA ALA A 259 3.31 -9.21 -7.45
C ALA A 259 2.80 -10.67 -7.50
N LEU A 260 3.27 -11.46 -8.47
CA LEU A 260 2.92 -12.88 -8.61
C LEU A 260 3.51 -13.73 -7.47
N VAL A 261 4.73 -13.42 -7.03
CA VAL A 261 5.35 -14.07 -5.86
C VAL A 261 4.55 -13.77 -4.59
N ILE A 262 4.15 -12.50 -4.37
CA ILE A 262 3.29 -12.13 -3.24
C ILE A 262 1.97 -12.90 -3.31
N ARG A 263 1.32 -12.95 -4.48
CA ARG A 263 0.07 -13.70 -4.68
C ARG A 263 0.24 -15.20 -4.36
N THR A 264 1.32 -15.81 -4.82
CA THR A 264 1.62 -17.24 -4.61
C THR A 264 1.93 -17.54 -3.15
N LEU A 265 2.79 -16.74 -2.52
CA LEU A 265 3.14 -16.89 -1.10
C LEU A 265 1.94 -16.64 -0.20
N ALA A 266 1.12 -15.65 -0.54
CA ALA A 266 -0.12 -15.40 0.16
C ALA A 266 -1.03 -16.62 0.05
N ALA A 267 -1.34 -17.13 -1.14
CA ALA A 267 -2.15 -18.34 -1.29
C ALA A 267 -1.60 -19.53 -0.49
N ALA A 268 -0.28 -19.75 -0.52
CA ALA A 268 0.37 -20.86 0.19
C ALA A 268 0.31 -20.76 1.72
N VAL A 269 0.58 -19.58 2.27
CA VAL A 269 0.63 -19.34 3.72
C VAL A 269 -0.77 -19.16 4.29
N LEU A 270 -1.63 -18.48 3.54
CA LEU A 270 -2.95 -18.07 3.98
C LEU A 270 -3.99 -19.17 3.78
N VAL A 271 -4.02 -19.82 2.61
CA VAL A 271 -5.03 -20.87 2.32
C VAL A 271 -4.46 -22.23 2.67
N ALA A 272 -3.52 -22.73 1.86
CA ALA A 272 -2.76 -23.94 2.14
C ALA A 272 -1.61 -24.06 1.14
N PRO A 273 -0.49 -24.73 1.49
CA PRO A 273 0.66 -24.87 0.59
C PRO A 273 0.31 -25.50 -0.77
N GLN A 274 -0.63 -26.44 -0.80
CA GLN A 274 -1.09 -27.08 -2.04
C GLN A 274 -1.91 -26.15 -2.96
N GLU A 275 -2.51 -25.08 -2.42
CA GLU A 275 -3.30 -24.09 -3.17
C GLU A 275 -2.44 -22.90 -3.64
N ALA A 276 -1.11 -22.97 -3.52
CA ALA A 276 -0.20 -21.88 -3.86
C ALA A 276 -0.38 -21.32 -5.28
N PHE A 277 -0.75 -22.18 -6.23
CA PHE A 277 -1.00 -21.84 -7.63
C PHE A 277 -2.49 -21.89 -8.01
N ALA A 278 -3.41 -21.99 -7.05
CA ALA A 278 -4.85 -22.04 -7.33
C ALA A 278 -5.38 -20.79 -8.04
N TRP A 279 -4.66 -19.66 -7.92
CA TRP A 279 -4.96 -18.41 -8.62
C TRP A 279 -4.60 -18.44 -10.11
N LEU A 280 -3.76 -19.39 -10.55
CA LEU A 280 -3.34 -19.55 -11.96
C LEU A 280 -4.36 -20.37 -12.72
N THR A 281 -5.58 -19.82 -12.83
CA THR A 281 -6.66 -20.41 -13.64
C THR A 281 -6.36 -20.27 -15.14
N PRO A 282 -7.02 -21.03 -16.03
CA PRO A 282 -6.91 -20.82 -17.46
C PRO A 282 -7.26 -19.38 -17.89
N GLY A 283 -8.24 -18.75 -17.22
CA GLY A 283 -8.59 -17.35 -17.44
C GLY A 283 -7.45 -16.41 -17.05
N ALA A 284 -6.75 -16.70 -15.95
CA ALA A 284 -5.58 -15.95 -15.53
C ALA A 284 -4.39 -16.08 -16.47
N GLU A 285 -4.10 -17.29 -16.97
CA GLU A 285 -3.04 -17.50 -17.95
C GLU A 285 -3.28 -16.68 -19.22
N VAL A 286 -4.47 -16.80 -19.81
CA VAL A 286 -4.85 -16.07 -21.02
C VAL A 286 -4.90 -14.56 -20.76
N GLY A 287 -5.45 -14.14 -19.62
CA GLY A 287 -5.51 -12.73 -19.22
C GLY A 287 -4.13 -12.10 -19.06
N LEU A 288 -3.18 -12.81 -18.42
CA LEU A 288 -1.79 -12.35 -18.28
C LEU A 288 -1.09 -12.24 -19.64
N LEU A 289 -1.29 -13.22 -20.53
CA LEU A 289 -0.72 -13.19 -21.88
C LEU A 289 -1.25 -12.02 -22.70
N ILE A 290 -2.58 -11.88 -22.78
CA ILE A 290 -3.23 -10.78 -23.51
C ILE A 290 -2.84 -9.43 -22.89
N GLY A 291 -2.91 -9.31 -21.56
CA GLY A 291 -2.52 -8.11 -20.83
C GLY A 291 -1.06 -7.72 -21.06
N GLY A 292 -0.14 -8.69 -21.10
CA GLY A 292 1.27 -8.47 -21.38
C GLY A 292 1.53 -7.96 -22.81
N VAL A 293 0.84 -8.53 -23.80
CA VAL A 293 0.89 -8.07 -25.20
C VAL A 293 0.33 -6.65 -25.31
N LEU A 294 -0.87 -6.40 -24.76
CA LEU A 294 -1.51 -5.08 -24.78
C LEU A 294 -0.67 -4.04 -24.05
N LEU A 295 -0.07 -4.38 -22.91
CA LEU A 295 0.82 -3.49 -22.18
C LEU A 295 2.05 -3.15 -23.02
N THR A 296 2.71 -4.14 -23.62
CA THR A 296 3.88 -3.92 -24.49
C THR A 296 3.57 -2.97 -25.64
N LEU A 297 2.43 -3.18 -26.33
CA LEU A 297 1.97 -2.29 -27.39
C LEU A 297 1.64 -0.89 -26.85
N SER A 298 1.01 -0.80 -25.68
CA SER A 298 0.66 0.47 -25.04
C SER A 298 1.89 1.28 -24.61
N LEU A 299 3.00 0.62 -24.29
CA LEU A 299 4.26 1.28 -23.94
C LEU A 299 4.90 2.02 -25.14
N LEU A 300 4.51 1.69 -26.37
CA LEU A 300 4.95 2.40 -27.58
C LEU A 300 4.23 3.76 -27.77
N LEU A 301 3.15 3.99 -27.03
CA LEU A 301 2.33 5.19 -27.17
C LEU A 301 2.96 6.41 -26.46
N PRO A 302 2.61 7.64 -26.90
CA PRO A 302 2.99 8.86 -26.19
C PRO A 302 2.57 8.87 -24.71
N ALA A 303 3.25 9.66 -23.88
CA ALA A 303 3.01 9.70 -22.43
C ALA A 303 1.56 10.06 -22.05
N SER A 304 0.98 11.06 -22.71
CA SER A 304 -0.40 11.49 -22.48
C SER A 304 -1.40 10.37 -22.80
N THR A 305 -1.22 9.68 -23.95
CA THR A 305 -2.05 8.54 -24.35
C THR A 305 -1.94 7.38 -23.38
N ARG A 306 -0.73 7.08 -22.86
CA ARG A 306 -0.53 6.05 -21.83
C ARG A 306 -1.34 6.34 -20.56
N VAL A 307 -1.31 7.58 -20.08
CA VAL A 307 -2.07 7.97 -18.87
C VAL A 307 -3.59 7.90 -19.12
N ALA A 308 -4.05 8.39 -20.27
CA ALA A 308 -5.46 8.32 -20.66
C ALA A 308 -5.93 6.86 -20.78
N LEU A 309 -5.14 6.01 -21.44
CA LEU A 309 -5.43 4.59 -21.58
C LEU A 309 -5.46 3.88 -20.22
N ALA A 310 -4.52 4.19 -19.31
CA ALA A 310 -4.53 3.65 -17.95
C ALA A 310 -5.81 4.04 -17.19
N ALA A 311 -6.26 5.29 -17.30
CA ALA A 311 -7.49 5.75 -16.65
C ALA A 311 -8.74 5.09 -17.23
N VAL A 312 -8.84 4.99 -18.56
CA VAL A 312 -9.97 4.32 -19.24
C VAL A 312 -10.00 2.83 -18.90
N ALA A 313 -8.86 2.16 -18.97
CA ALA A 313 -8.73 0.75 -18.58
C ALA A 313 -9.07 0.55 -17.10
N LEU A 314 -8.71 1.48 -16.20
CA LEU A 314 -9.04 1.39 -14.77
C LEU A 314 -10.56 1.45 -14.55
N MET A 315 -11.25 2.35 -15.25
CA MET A 315 -12.71 2.45 -15.21
C MET A 315 -13.37 1.19 -15.78
N ALA A 316 -12.89 0.70 -16.93
CA ALA A 316 -13.40 -0.52 -17.56
C ALA A 316 -13.18 -1.76 -16.68
N GLY A 317 -11.97 -1.94 -16.13
CA GLY A 317 -11.63 -3.04 -15.22
C GLY A 317 -12.48 -3.01 -13.95
N THR A 318 -12.68 -1.83 -13.35
CA THR A 318 -13.55 -1.65 -12.18
C THR A 318 -15.00 -2.02 -12.51
N ALA A 319 -15.53 -1.60 -13.67
CA ALA A 319 -16.87 -1.99 -14.10
C ALA A 319 -16.97 -3.50 -14.33
N LEU A 320 -16.00 -4.11 -15.03
CA LEU A 320 -15.96 -5.56 -15.28
C LEU A 320 -15.94 -6.38 -14.00
N VAL A 321 -15.14 -5.99 -13.00
CA VAL A 321 -15.08 -6.67 -11.69
C VAL A 321 -16.45 -6.74 -11.03
N ASN A 322 -17.23 -5.65 -11.10
CA ASN A 322 -18.55 -5.59 -10.49
C ASN A 322 -19.64 -6.31 -11.31
N LEU A 323 -19.44 -6.47 -12.62
CA LEU A 323 -20.33 -7.25 -13.50
C LEU A 323 -20.08 -8.76 -13.42
N THR A 324 -18.84 -9.15 -13.12
CA THR A 324 -18.43 -10.56 -13.08
C THR A 324 -19.12 -11.27 -11.90
N PRO A 325 -19.58 -12.52 -12.05
CA PRO A 325 -20.09 -13.30 -10.92
C PRO A 325 -18.99 -13.63 -9.91
N ALA A 326 -19.37 -14.05 -8.70
CA ALA A 326 -18.40 -14.50 -7.69
C ALA A 326 -17.65 -15.75 -8.19
N ASN A 327 -16.37 -15.87 -7.82
CA ASN A 327 -15.58 -17.05 -8.15
C ASN A 327 -15.86 -18.16 -7.12
N PRO A 328 -16.30 -19.36 -7.52
CA PRO A 328 -16.51 -20.48 -6.60
C PRO A 328 -15.27 -20.82 -5.75
N TYR A 329 -14.06 -20.67 -6.31
CA TYR A 329 -12.81 -20.88 -5.55
C TYR A 329 -12.59 -19.82 -4.46
N SER A 330 -12.97 -18.56 -4.74
CA SER A 330 -12.89 -17.49 -3.74
C SER A 330 -13.82 -17.75 -2.56
N GLU A 331 -15.01 -18.34 -2.80
CA GLU A 331 -15.95 -18.70 -1.74
C GLU A 331 -15.43 -19.85 -0.86
N ALA A 332 -14.81 -20.86 -1.47
CA ALA A 332 -14.19 -21.97 -0.74
C ALA A 332 -13.00 -21.49 0.12
N ALA A 333 -12.14 -20.63 -0.43
CA ALA A 333 -11.04 -20.02 0.31
C ALA A 333 -11.55 -19.16 1.48
N LEU A 334 -12.63 -18.40 1.26
CA LEU A 334 -13.28 -17.55 2.26
C LEU A 334 -13.96 -18.37 3.38
N ALA A 335 -14.53 -19.53 3.04
CA ALA A 335 -15.09 -20.46 4.03
C ALA A 335 -14.02 -21.09 4.92
N ALA A 336 -12.89 -21.52 4.35
CA ALA A 336 -11.73 -21.99 5.12
C ALA A 336 -11.15 -20.88 6.02
N TRP A 337 -11.17 -19.64 5.54
CA TRP A 337 -10.66 -18.47 6.27
C TRP A 337 -11.54 -17.99 7.41
N LYS A 338 -12.86 -18.07 7.30
CA LYS A 338 -13.78 -17.78 8.42
C LYS A 338 -13.51 -18.65 9.64
N GLN A 339 -12.86 -19.80 9.46
CA GLN A 339 -12.43 -20.69 10.55
C GLN A 339 -11.06 -20.29 11.16
N GLY A 340 -10.30 -19.39 10.52
CA GLY A 340 -8.99 -18.90 10.95
C GLY A 340 -9.01 -17.52 11.61
N HIS A 341 -8.01 -17.23 12.46
CA HIS A 341 -7.89 -16.00 13.27
C HIS A 341 -7.53 -14.71 12.48
N PHE A 342 -7.48 -14.72 11.14
CA PHE A 342 -6.93 -13.63 10.32
C PHE A 342 -7.97 -12.67 9.71
N LEU A 343 -9.17 -12.59 10.30
CA LEU A 343 -10.29 -11.78 9.80
C LEU A 343 -9.92 -10.30 9.55
N ASN A 344 -9.11 -9.72 10.45
CA ASN A 344 -8.69 -8.31 10.35
C ASN A 344 -7.86 -8.05 9.08
N PHE A 345 -6.94 -8.96 8.74
CA PHE A 345 -6.03 -8.81 7.61
C PHE A 345 -6.76 -8.94 6.26
N ASN A 346 -7.66 -9.91 6.18
CA ASN A 346 -8.47 -10.11 4.99
C ASN A 346 -9.43 -8.92 4.76
N GLY A 347 -10.17 -8.52 5.79
CA GLY A 347 -11.04 -7.35 5.70
C GLY A 347 -10.28 -6.13 5.17
N LEU A 348 -9.11 -5.84 5.74
CA LEU A 348 -8.28 -4.72 5.31
C LEU A 348 -7.89 -4.82 3.83
N THR A 349 -7.26 -5.94 3.44
CA THR A 349 -6.75 -6.10 2.07
C THR A 349 -7.88 -6.07 1.04
N ARG A 350 -9.07 -6.57 1.41
CA ARG A 350 -10.29 -6.43 0.61
C ARG A 350 -10.74 -4.98 0.48
N TRP A 351 -10.86 -4.22 1.58
CA TRP A 351 -11.22 -2.80 1.51
C TRP A 351 -10.21 -1.98 0.71
N MET A 352 -8.92 -2.26 0.88
CA MET A 352 -7.86 -1.66 0.07
C MET A 352 -8.07 -2.00 -1.40
N ALA A 353 -8.36 -3.26 -1.76
CA ALA A 353 -8.63 -3.66 -3.14
C ALA A 353 -9.86 -2.96 -3.73
N SER A 354 -10.96 -2.87 -2.96
CA SER A 354 -12.20 -2.21 -3.35
C SER A 354 -12.03 -0.72 -3.59
N LEU A 355 -11.28 -0.02 -2.72
CA LEU A 355 -11.14 1.44 -2.80
C LEU A 355 -9.99 1.89 -3.70
N TRP A 356 -9.04 1.01 -4.03
CA TRP A 356 -7.83 1.39 -4.75
C TRP A 356 -8.08 2.12 -6.08
N PRO A 357 -8.97 1.66 -6.98
CA PRO A 357 -9.24 2.37 -8.23
C PRO A 357 -9.70 3.82 -8.04
N PHE A 358 -10.51 4.05 -7.01
CA PHE A 358 -11.06 5.37 -6.69
C PHE A 358 -10.00 6.33 -6.14
N LEU A 359 -8.91 5.81 -5.57
CA LEU A 359 -7.73 6.59 -5.15
C LEU A 359 -6.71 6.76 -6.29
N ALA A 360 -6.57 5.74 -7.15
CA ALA A 360 -5.64 5.75 -8.28
C ALA A 360 -6.10 6.66 -9.43
N LEU A 361 -7.41 6.77 -9.68
CA LEU A 361 -7.94 7.58 -10.78
C LEU A 361 -7.66 9.09 -10.62
N PRO A 362 -7.90 9.73 -9.45
CA PRO A 362 -7.49 11.13 -9.22
C PRO A 362 -5.99 11.34 -9.40
N TYR A 363 -5.16 10.36 -9.01
CA TYR A 363 -3.73 10.43 -9.24
C TYR A 363 -3.39 10.45 -10.75
N LEU A 364 -3.96 9.52 -11.53
CA LEU A 364 -3.73 9.43 -12.98
C LEU A 364 -4.18 10.72 -13.69
N THR A 365 -5.33 11.28 -13.32
CA THR A 365 -5.81 12.55 -13.90
C THR A 365 -4.89 13.73 -13.56
N ALA A 366 -4.35 13.78 -12.33
CA ALA A 366 -3.41 14.82 -11.92
C ALA A 366 -2.06 14.74 -12.65
N VAL A 367 -1.60 13.53 -12.97
CA VAL A 367 -0.39 13.30 -13.79
C VAL A 367 -0.66 13.64 -15.26
N GLY A 368 -1.81 13.25 -15.79
CA GLY A 368 -2.18 13.46 -17.19
C GLY A 368 -2.29 14.94 -17.59
N ARG A 369 -2.72 15.83 -16.68
CA ARG A 369 -2.81 17.29 -16.93
C ARG A 369 -1.44 17.99 -17.12
N ARG A 370 -0.33 17.31 -16.87
CA ARG A 370 1.03 17.88 -16.91
C ARG A 370 1.84 17.43 -18.12
N HIS A 371 1.29 16.55 -18.95
CA HIS A 371 1.79 16.17 -20.27
C HIS A 371 0.93 16.85 -21.32
#